data_AF-A0A7Y7C5K3-F1
#
_entry.id   AF-A0A7Y7C5K3-F1
#
_cell.length_a   1.000
_cell.length_b   1.000
_cell.length_c   1.000
_cell.angle_alpha   90.00
_cell.angle_beta   90.00
_cell.angle_gamma   90.00
#
_symmetry.space_group_name_H-M   'P 1'
#
loop_
_entity.id
_entity.type
_entity.pdbx_description
1 polymer ?
#
loop_
_entity_poly.entity_id
_entity_poly.type
_entity_poly.pdbx_seq_one_letter_code
_entity_poly.pdbx_strand_id
1 'polypeptide(L)'
;MRTALLAVLSLTAVVSCTSAEATSSKPPASPQEDFFRRPDRVQVFLADMNQQWDLEPDADVGPTSGLFLLTREGPELSRKQRQSLAAIWVSPKEHVPYPPKKCGFNPDIAFRFWRGETWVDAVVCFSCRQLIFHDANGKRIAGSEAGFLDGFPQMVKLAKEAFPQETFNSSW
;
A
#
# COMPACT_ATOMS: atom_id res chain seq x y z
N MET A 1 -62.66 41.20 4.14
CA MET A 1 -61.92 41.96 3.10
C MET A 1 -60.46 41.51 3.17
N ARG A 2 -60.04 40.60 2.27
CA ARG A 2 -58.97 40.83 1.27
C ARG A 2 -57.82 41.68 1.81
N THR A 3 -56.60 41.13 1.89
CA THR A 3 -55.56 41.29 0.83
C THR A 3 -54.36 40.38 1.17
N ALA A 4 -53.92 39.61 0.18
CA ALA A 4 -52.72 38.78 0.20
C ALA A 4 -51.48 39.62 -0.11
N LEU A 5 -50.32 39.25 0.44
CA LEU A 5 -49.02 39.79 0.06
C LEU A 5 -48.06 38.61 -0.18
N LEU A 6 -47.78 38.37 -1.48
CA LEU A 6 -46.69 37.56 -1.97
C LEU A 6 -45.36 38.25 -1.64
N ALA A 7 -44.39 37.49 -1.14
CA ALA A 7 -42.98 37.87 -1.17
C ALA A 7 -42.20 36.83 -1.99
N VAL A 8 -41.49 37.36 -2.97
CA VAL A 8 -40.76 36.69 -4.05
C VAL A 8 -39.46 36.07 -3.50
N LEU A 9 -39.27 34.76 -3.70
CA LEU A 9 -37.99 34.09 -3.45
C LEU A 9 -37.05 34.31 -4.64
N SER A 10 -35.95 35.02 -4.41
CA SER A 10 -34.84 35.19 -5.35
C SER A 10 -33.91 33.98 -5.27
N LEU A 11 -33.88 33.13 -6.30
CA LEU A 11 -32.85 32.10 -6.44
C LEU A 11 -31.56 32.69 -7.02
N THR A 12 -30.49 32.72 -6.25
CA THR A 12 -29.13 32.94 -6.74
C THR A 12 -28.54 31.59 -7.17
N ALA A 13 -28.39 31.37 -8.47
CA ALA A 13 -27.70 30.20 -9.01
C ALA A 13 -26.18 30.40 -8.86
N VAL A 14 -25.56 29.58 -8.02
CA VAL A 14 -24.10 29.51 -7.89
C VAL A 14 -23.57 28.59 -8.99
N VAL A 15 -22.82 29.15 -9.94
CA VAL A 15 -22.12 28.37 -10.98
C VAL A 15 -20.86 27.79 -10.35
N SER A 16 -20.92 26.53 -9.92
CA SER A 16 -19.75 25.78 -9.49
C SER A 16 -19.03 25.23 -10.73
N CYS A 17 -17.86 25.77 -11.06
CA CYS A 17 -16.94 25.18 -12.01
C CYS A 17 -16.36 23.88 -11.42
N THR A 18 -16.97 22.74 -11.72
CA THR A 18 -16.37 21.43 -11.44
C THR A 18 -15.34 21.14 -12.53
N SER A 19 -14.07 21.36 -12.20
CA SER A 19 -12.94 20.78 -12.94
C SER A 19 -12.93 19.27 -12.69
N ALA A 20 -13.57 18.51 -13.57
CA ALA A 20 -13.44 17.06 -13.59
C ALA A 20 -12.06 16.72 -14.17
N GLU A 21 -11.08 16.45 -13.30
CA GLU A 21 -9.89 15.72 -13.70
C GLU A 21 -10.33 14.31 -14.14
N ALA A 22 -10.33 14.09 -15.45
CA ALA A 22 -10.58 12.79 -16.05
C ALA A 22 -9.41 11.84 -15.76
N THR A 23 -9.39 11.24 -14.57
CA THR A 23 -8.56 10.06 -14.32
C THR A 23 -9.18 8.85 -14.99
N SER A 24 -8.45 8.34 -15.99
CA SER A 24 -8.60 7.06 -16.71
C SER A 24 -9.57 6.06 -16.07
N SER A 25 -10.63 5.72 -16.82
CA SER A 25 -11.85 5.06 -16.38
C SER A 25 -11.85 3.53 -16.45
N LYS A 26 -10.68 2.87 -16.45
CA LYS A 26 -10.68 1.40 -16.41
C LYS A 26 -11.01 0.94 -14.98
N PRO A 27 -12.09 0.17 -14.75
CA PRO A 27 -12.37 -0.39 -13.44
C PRO A 27 -11.20 -1.26 -12.97
N PRO A 28 -10.90 -1.28 -11.66
CA PRO A 28 -9.85 -2.15 -11.13
C PRO A 28 -10.21 -3.63 -11.39
N ALA A 29 -9.21 -4.44 -11.71
CA ALA A 29 -9.34 -5.87 -11.95
C ALA A 29 -9.56 -6.68 -10.66
N SER A 30 -9.26 -6.11 -9.49
CA SER A 30 -9.61 -6.63 -8.17
C SER A 30 -9.78 -5.50 -7.14
N PRO A 31 -10.51 -5.70 -6.03
CA PRO A 31 -10.57 -4.73 -4.93
C PRO A 31 -9.18 -4.31 -4.41
N GLN A 32 -8.19 -5.21 -4.52
CA GLN A 32 -6.83 -4.98 -4.07
C GLN A 32 -6.01 -4.12 -5.05
N GLU A 33 -6.30 -4.16 -6.35
CA GLU A 33 -5.57 -3.35 -7.36
C GLU A 33 -5.55 -1.87 -7.00
N ASP A 34 -6.65 -1.35 -6.46
CA ASP A 34 -6.78 0.07 -6.12
C ASP A 34 -5.81 0.53 -5.03
N PHE A 35 -5.48 -0.34 -4.07
CA PHE A 35 -4.46 -0.03 -3.08
C PHE A 35 -3.10 0.20 -3.71
N PHE A 36 -2.74 -0.58 -4.74
CA PHE A 36 -1.41 -0.53 -5.33
C PHE A 36 -1.29 0.51 -6.43
N ARG A 37 -2.34 0.66 -7.26
CA ARG A 37 -2.30 1.57 -8.41
C ARG A 37 -2.71 2.99 -8.07
N ARG A 38 -3.54 3.16 -7.06
CA ARG A 38 -4.10 4.47 -6.66
C ARG A 38 -4.05 4.69 -5.15
N PRO A 39 -2.94 4.42 -4.43
CA PRO A 39 -2.91 4.66 -2.99
C PRO A 39 -3.10 6.14 -2.66
N ASP A 40 -3.87 6.43 -1.62
CA ASP A 40 -3.97 7.78 -1.06
C ASP A 40 -2.64 8.15 -0.39
N ARG A 41 -2.07 7.18 0.34
CA ARG A 41 -0.80 7.25 1.05
C ARG A 41 -0.07 5.92 0.97
N VAL A 42 1.27 5.96 0.97
CA VAL A 42 2.10 4.77 1.17
C VAL A 42 3.13 5.10 2.24
N GLN A 43 3.11 4.32 3.32
CA GLN A 43 4.06 4.42 4.42
C GLN A 43 5.07 3.26 4.33
N VAL A 44 6.35 3.53 4.55
CA VAL A 44 7.39 2.49 4.56
C VAL A 44 7.71 2.13 6.01
N PHE A 45 7.93 0.84 6.27
CA PHE A 45 8.39 0.32 7.55
C PHE A 45 9.60 -0.58 7.34
N LEU A 46 10.52 -0.63 8.29
CA LEU A 46 11.36 -1.81 8.47
C LEU A 46 10.48 -2.94 8.98
N ALA A 47 10.73 -4.14 8.47
CA ALA A 47 9.98 -5.32 8.85
C ALA A 47 10.95 -6.42 9.28
N ASP A 48 10.57 -7.17 10.32
CA ASP A 48 11.33 -8.33 10.80
C ASP A 48 10.38 -9.51 11.05
N MET A 49 10.93 -10.71 11.14
CA MET A 49 10.21 -11.88 11.60
C MET A 49 9.74 -11.64 13.04
N ASN A 50 8.48 -11.94 13.33
CA ASN A 50 8.09 -12.05 14.73
C ASN A 50 8.71 -13.32 15.34
N GLN A 51 9.86 -13.16 15.99
CA GLN A 51 10.58 -14.22 16.72
C GLN A 51 10.09 -14.38 18.15
N GLN A 52 9.02 -13.70 18.55
CA GLN A 52 8.52 -13.67 19.93
C GLN A 52 7.63 -14.87 20.25
N TRP A 53 8.10 -16.07 19.91
CA TRP A 53 7.38 -17.32 20.12
C TRP A 53 7.25 -17.65 21.63
N ASP A 54 8.03 -16.93 22.46
CA ASP A 54 8.11 -17.05 23.92
C ASP A 54 7.57 -15.81 24.68
N LEU A 55 7.01 -14.80 24.00
CA LEU A 55 6.38 -13.68 24.71
C LEU A 55 4.98 -14.05 25.20
N GLU A 56 4.58 -13.45 26.31
CA GLU A 56 3.20 -13.58 26.79
C GLU A 56 2.23 -13.05 25.71
N PRO A 57 1.03 -13.66 25.56
CA PRO A 57 0.06 -13.31 24.52
C PRO A 57 -0.32 -11.82 24.44
N ASP A 58 -0.12 -11.08 25.54
CA ASP A 58 -0.53 -9.69 25.71
C ASP A 58 0.63 -8.70 25.68
N ALA A 59 1.85 -9.12 25.30
CA ALA A 59 2.94 -8.19 25.11
C ALA A 59 2.58 -7.18 24.00
N ASP A 60 2.73 -5.88 24.26
CA ASP A 60 2.61 -4.85 23.23
C ASP A 60 3.86 -4.90 22.35
N VAL A 61 3.73 -5.57 21.22
CA VAL A 61 4.83 -5.83 20.27
C VAL A 61 4.88 -4.78 19.15
N GLY A 62 4.11 -3.69 19.30
CA GLY A 62 4.00 -2.64 18.30
C GLY A 62 3.19 -3.05 17.07
N PRO A 63 3.25 -2.24 15.99
CA PRO A 63 2.48 -2.51 14.78
C PRO A 63 2.99 -3.78 14.07
N THR A 64 2.05 -4.59 13.59
CA THR A 64 2.34 -5.83 12.87
C THR A 64 1.71 -5.86 11.48
N SER A 65 2.20 -6.80 10.66
CA SER A 65 1.62 -7.21 9.39
C SER A 65 1.54 -8.73 9.34
N GLY A 66 0.41 -9.29 9.80
CA GLY A 66 0.31 -10.73 10.02
C GLY A 66 1.34 -11.21 11.05
N LEU A 67 2.28 -12.06 10.62
CA LEU A 67 3.36 -12.60 11.48
C LEU A 67 4.64 -11.75 11.48
N PHE A 68 4.63 -10.56 10.88
CA PHE A 68 5.81 -9.69 10.78
C PHE A 68 5.69 -8.49 11.71
N LEU A 69 6.78 -8.16 12.40
CA LEU A 69 6.89 -6.96 13.22
C LEU A 69 7.28 -5.78 12.34
N LEU A 70 6.61 -4.65 12.48
CA LEU A 70 6.97 -3.40 11.82
C LEU A 70 7.84 -2.58 12.78
N THR A 71 9.12 -2.94 12.83
CA THR A 71 10.07 -2.52 13.88
C THR A 71 10.38 -1.04 13.87
N ARG A 72 10.27 -0.37 12.72
CA ARG A 72 10.52 1.06 12.59
C ARG A 72 9.73 1.68 11.46
N GLU A 73 8.98 2.73 11.78
CA GLU A 73 8.29 3.55 10.78
C GLU A 73 9.29 4.48 10.07
N GLY A 74 9.20 4.52 8.74
CA GLY A 74 9.96 5.41 7.87
C GLY A 74 9.16 6.67 7.47
N PRO A 75 9.52 7.33 6.37
CA PRO A 75 8.72 8.42 5.82
C PRO A 75 7.53 7.92 4.97
N GLU A 76 6.49 8.75 4.89
CA GLU A 76 5.48 8.63 3.83
C GLU A 76 6.13 8.88 2.46
N LEU A 77 5.83 8.04 1.48
CA LEU A 77 6.29 8.22 0.11
C LEU A 77 5.65 9.46 -0.53
N SER A 78 6.48 10.29 -1.16
CA SER A 78 6.02 11.40 -2.00
C SER A 78 5.12 10.93 -3.14
N ARG A 79 4.30 11.82 -3.71
CA ARG A 79 3.44 11.52 -4.87
C ARG A 79 4.21 10.84 -6.02
N LYS A 80 5.42 11.31 -6.33
CA LYS A 80 6.27 10.75 -7.38
C LYS A 80 6.72 9.32 -7.04
N GLN A 81 7.12 9.08 -5.80
CA GLN A 81 7.49 7.74 -5.34
C GLN A 81 6.29 6.78 -5.35
N ARG A 82 5.10 7.23 -4.92
CA ARG A 82 3.85 6.45 -5.02
C ARG A 82 3.52 6.08 -6.47
N GLN A 83 3.61 7.03 -7.39
CA GLN A 83 3.40 6.77 -8.82
C GLN A 83 4.43 5.78 -9.39
N SER A 84 5.69 5.90 -8.98
CA SER A 84 6.74 4.96 -9.38
C SER A 84 6.48 3.55 -8.85
N LEU A 85 5.93 3.41 -7.64
CA LEU A 85 5.58 2.12 -7.05
C LEU A 85 4.32 1.53 -7.71
N ALA A 86 3.33 2.36 -8.01
CA ALA A 86 2.14 1.95 -8.77
C ALA A 86 2.47 1.46 -10.19
N ALA A 87 3.49 2.04 -10.83
CA ALA A 87 3.91 1.69 -12.18
C ALA A 87 4.55 0.30 -12.30
N ILE A 88 5.07 -0.26 -11.19
CA ILE A 88 5.63 -1.62 -11.17
C ILE A 88 4.60 -2.69 -10.78
N TRP A 89 3.35 -2.28 -10.48
CA TRP A 89 2.31 -3.25 -10.21
C TRP A 89 1.92 -3.99 -11.49
N VAL A 90 1.85 -5.32 -11.40
CA VAL A 90 1.37 -6.20 -12.46
C VAL A 90 0.17 -6.98 -11.96
N SER A 91 -0.77 -7.24 -12.88
CA SER A 91 -1.99 -7.97 -12.53
C SER A 91 -1.67 -9.43 -12.18
N PRO A 92 -2.48 -10.10 -11.34
CA PRO A 92 -2.27 -11.51 -11.01
C PRO A 92 -2.17 -12.43 -12.25
N LYS A 93 -2.85 -12.07 -13.35
CA LYS A 93 -2.89 -12.85 -14.59
C LYS A 93 -1.63 -12.69 -15.44
N GLU A 94 -0.93 -11.58 -15.29
CA GLU A 94 0.27 -11.22 -16.07
C GLU A 94 1.55 -11.51 -15.28
N HIS A 95 1.45 -11.73 -13.96
CA HIS A 95 2.59 -12.02 -13.13
C HIS A 95 3.22 -13.38 -13.49
N VAL A 96 4.50 -13.33 -13.87
CA VAL A 96 5.36 -14.50 -14.01
C VAL A 96 6.22 -14.62 -12.75
N PRO A 97 6.05 -15.67 -11.92
CA PRO A 97 6.83 -15.83 -10.71
C PRO A 97 8.34 -15.93 -10.98
N TYR A 98 9.13 -15.31 -10.11
CA TYR A 98 10.59 -15.50 -10.14
C TYR A 98 10.96 -16.97 -9.86
N PRO A 99 12.09 -17.46 -10.41
CA PRO A 99 12.61 -18.76 -10.04
C PRO A 99 12.77 -18.88 -8.53
N PRO A 100 12.32 -19.99 -7.92
CA PRO A 100 12.40 -20.16 -6.48
C PRO A 100 13.86 -20.17 -6.04
N LYS A 101 14.17 -19.38 -5.00
CA LYS A 101 15.46 -19.41 -4.32
C LYS A 101 15.39 -20.34 -3.11
N LYS A 102 16.51 -20.97 -2.74
CA LYS A 102 16.65 -21.74 -1.49
C LYS A 102 16.89 -20.78 -0.31
N CYS A 103 15.96 -19.87 -0.06
CA CYS A 103 15.98 -18.97 1.09
C CYS A 103 14.62 -19.00 1.79
N GLY A 104 14.63 -18.91 3.12
CA GLY A 104 13.43 -18.64 3.89
C GLY A 104 13.04 -17.17 3.73
N PHE A 105 11.73 -16.88 3.75
CA PHE A 105 11.26 -15.50 3.70
C PHE A 105 11.78 -14.74 4.93
N ASN A 106 12.62 -13.74 4.68
CA ASN A 106 13.17 -12.85 5.70
C ASN A 106 12.76 -11.42 5.34
N PRO A 107 11.77 -10.82 5.99
CA PRO A 107 11.29 -9.49 5.63
C PRO A 107 12.42 -8.46 5.79
N ASP A 108 12.46 -7.51 4.87
CA ASP A 108 13.36 -6.37 4.91
C ASP A 108 12.57 -5.09 5.20
N ILE A 109 11.45 -4.91 4.49
CA ILE A 109 10.56 -3.76 4.64
C ILE A 109 9.09 -4.18 4.47
N ALA A 110 8.19 -3.29 4.86
CA ALA A 110 6.79 -3.32 4.44
C ALA A 110 6.39 -1.98 3.82
N PHE A 111 5.61 -2.03 2.74
CA PHE A 111 4.87 -0.88 2.25
C PHE A 111 3.41 -1.00 2.70
N ARG A 112 2.92 -0.02 3.46
CA ARG A 112 1.51 0.08 3.85
C ARG A 112 0.79 1.03 2.93
N PHE A 113 -0.06 0.49 2.06
CA PHE A 113 -0.87 1.23 1.10
C PHE A 113 -2.22 1.57 1.71
N TRP A 114 -2.56 2.85 1.79
CA TRP A 114 -3.84 3.31 2.33
C TRP A 114 -4.84 3.62 1.21
N ARG A 115 -6.10 3.26 1.46
CA ARG A 115 -7.28 3.72 0.71
C ARG A 115 -8.38 4.07 1.71
N GLY A 116 -8.67 5.36 1.85
CA GLY A 116 -9.52 5.87 2.93
C GLY A 116 -8.96 5.48 4.30
N GLU A 117 -9.79 4.84 5.12
CA GLU A 117 -9.46 4.46 6.51
C GLU A 117 -8.85 3.05 6.64
N THR A 118 -8.73 2.30 5.54
CA THR A 118 -8.18 0.95 5.53
C THR A 118 -6.85 0.88 4.77
N TRP A 119 -6.12 -0.22 4.95
CA TRP A 119 -4.82 -0.43 4.31
C TRP A 119 -4.58 -1.88 3.91
N VAL A 120 -3.62 -2.05 3.00
CA VAL A 120 -2.99 -3.32 2.64
C VAL A 120 -1.49 -3.16 2.80
N ASP A 121 -0.86 -4.13 3.45
CA ASP A 121 0.58 -4.21 3.56
C ASP A 121 1.14 -5.12 2.46
N ALA A 122 2.24 -4.70 1.85
CA ALA A 122 3.12 -5.55 1.06
C ALA A 122 4.46 -5.69 1.78
N VAL A 123 4.66 -6.83 2.43
CA VAL A 123 5.91 -7.18 3.11
C VAL A 123 6.87 -7.77 2.09
N VAL A 124 8.08 -7.20 2.03
CA VAL A 124 9.06 -7.46 0.98
C VAL A 124 10.24 -8.21 1.57
N CYS A 125 10.60 -9.33 0.95
CA CYS A 125 11.88 -9.99 1.14
C CYS A 125 12.72 -9.79 -0.12
N PHE A 126 13.71 -8.92 -0.03
CA PHE A 126 14.63 -8.56 -1.10
C PHE A 126 15.48 -9.76 -1.51
N SER A 127 16.10 -10.46 -0.54
CA SER A 127 16.96 -11.61 -0.82
C SER A 127 16.25 -12.72 -1.60
N CYS A 128 14.98 -13.02 -1.27
CA CYS A 128 14.16 -14.03 -1.93
C CYS A 128 13.40 -13.54 -3.16
N ARG A 129 13.34 -12.22 -3.42
CA ARG A 129 12.45 -11.59 -4.40
C ARG A 129 10.98 -12.00 -4.23
N GLN A 130 10.51 -11.97 -2.99
CA GLN A 130 9.16 -12.38 -2.62
C GLN A 130 8.39 -11.26 -1.93
N LEU A 131 7.07 -11.32 -2.08
CA LEU A 131 6.11 -10.42 -1.45
C LEU A 131 5.08 -11.24 -0.68
N ILE A 132 4.69 -10.78 0.50
CA ILE A 132 3.55 -11.30 1.24
C ILE A 132 2.62 -10.13 1.52
N PHE A 133 1.33 -10.32 1.23
CA PHE A 133 0.32 -9.31 1.39
C PHE A 133 -0.58 -9.61 2.58
N HIS A 134 -0.90 -8.59 3.38
CA HIS A 134 -1.88 -8.67 4.45
C HIS A 134 -2.86 -7.51 4.38
N ASP A 135 -4.11 -7.76 4.78
CA ASP A 135 -5.07 -6.69 5.01
C ASP A 135 -4.85 -6.00 6.37
N ALA A 136 -5.66 -4.99 6.66
CA ALA A 136 -5.63 -4.24 7.91
C ALA A 136 -5.87 -5.08 9.18
N ASN A 137 -6.44 -6.28 9.05
CA ASN A 137 -6.65 -7.22 10.16
C ASN A 137 -5.51 -8.23 10.29
N GLY A 138 -4.42 -8.08 9.51
CA GLY A 138 -3.32 -9.02 9.46
C GLY A 138 -3.64 -10.33 8.73
N LYS A 139 -4.78 -10.43 8.04
CA LYS A 139 -5.14 -11.62 7.28
C LYS A 139 -4.38 -11.64 5.97
N ARG A 140 -3.79 -12.79 5.64
CA ARG A 140 -3.03 -12.96 4.39
C ARG A 140 -3.94 -12.85 3.17
N ILE A 141 -3.51 -12.06 2.20
CA ILE A 141 -4.14 -11.93 0.89
C ILE A 141 -3.37 -12.84 -0.09
N ALA A 142 -4.10 -13.65 -0.86
CA ALA A 142 -3.48 -14.52 -1.85
C ALA A 142 -2.85 -13.70 -3.00
N GLY A 143 -1.70 -14.14 -3.53
CA GLY A 143 -1.07 -13.46 -4.68
C GLY A 143 -1.96 -13.41 -5.92
N SER A 144 -2.85 -14.41 -6.08
CA SER A 144 -3.89 -14.45 -7.12
C SER A 144 -4.92 -13.33 -7.01
N GLU A 145 -5.02 -12.65 -5.85
CA GLU A 145 -5.94 -11.54 -5.59
C GLU A 145 -5.22 -10.18 -5.58
N ALA A 146 -4.03 -10.13 -4.97
CA ALA A 146 -3.27 -8.88 -4.77
C ALA A 146 -2.54 -8.39 -6.04
N GLY A 147 -2.16 -9.30 -6.94
CA GLY A 147 -1.22 -9.00 -8.01
C GLY A 147 0.21 -9.08 -7.49
N PHE A 148 1.11 -8.29 -8.09
CA PHE A 148 2.52 -8.33 -7.71
C PHE A 148 3.22 -6.99 -7.99
N LEU A 149 4.20 -6.59 -7.17
CA LEU A 149 5.06 -5.42 -7.40
C LEU A 149 6.36 -5.88 -8.08
N ASP A 150 6.38 -5.87 -9.40
CA ASP A 150 7.45 -6.45 -10.22
C ASP A 150 8.61 -5.46 -10.46
N GLY A 151 9.21 -4.98 -9.37
CA GLY A 151 10.21 -3.92 -9.44
C GLY A 151 11.12 -3.87 -8.21
N PHE A 152 11.72 -5.01 -7.87
CA PHE A 152 12.65 -5.12 -6.73
C PHE A 152 13.75 -4.05 -6.71
N PRO A 153 14.43 -3.70 -7.82
CA PRO A 153 15.39 -2.60 -7.83
C PRO A 153 14.78 -1.25 -7.43
N GLN A 154 13.54 -0.97 -7.87
CA GLN A 154 12.82 0.24 -7.50
C GLN A 154 12.43 0.22 -6.02
N MET A 155 11.98 -0.91 -5.49
CA MET A 155 11.66 -1.06 -4.06
C MET A 155 12.90 -0.90 -3.17
N VAL A 156 14.05 -1.45 -3.56
CA VAL A 156 15.32 -1.25 -2.83
C VAL A 156 15.75 0.21 -2.84
N LYS A 157 15.61 0.90 -3.98
CA LYS A 157 15.90 2.33 -4.06
C LYS A 157 15.05 3.11 -3.04
N LEU A 158 13.74 2.85 -3.01
CA LEU A 158 12.83 3.48 -2.04
C LEU A 158 13.19 3.13 -0.60
N ALA A 159 13.57 1.88 -0.32
CA ALA A 159 14.00 1.44 0.99
C ALA A 159 15.26 2.18 1.47
N LYS A 160 16.27 2.33 0.60
CA LYS A 160 17.50 3.08 0.90
C LYS A 160 17.26 4.58 1.09
N GLU A 161 16.33 5.15 0.33
CA GLU A 161 15.90 6.54 0.52
C GLU A 161 15.18 6.73 1.86
N ALA A 162 14.33 5.77 2.26
CA ALA A 162 13.60 5.78 3.52
C ALA A 162 14.49 5.52 4.75
N PHE A 163 15.50 4.65 4.61
CA PHE A 163 16.39 4.22 5.68
C PHE A 163 17.85 4.20 5.21
N PRO A 164 18.51 5.37 5.09
CA PRO A 164 19.88 5.47 4.56
C PRO A 164 20.96 4.72 5.36
N GLN A 165 20.70 4.44 6.64
CA GLN A 165 21.57 3.71 7.55
C GLN A 165 21.47 2.18 7.42
N GLU A 166 20.44 1.68 6.76
CA GLU A 166 20.16 0.25 6.67
C GLU A 166 20.84 -0.38 5.43
N THR A 167 21.24 -1.63 5.58
CA THR A 167 21.82 -2.42 4.50
C THR A 167 20.82 -3.43 3.96
N PHE A 168 20.28 -3.16 2.77
CA PHE A 168 19.35 -4.06 2.10
C PHE A 168 20.10 -5.02 1.16
N ASN A 169 20.10 -6.32 1.47
CA ASN A 169 20.74 -7.33 0.64
C ASN A 169 19.94 -7.53 -0.65
N SER A 170 20.56 -7.18 -1.78
CA SER A 170 19.94 -7.22 -3.11
C SER A 170 20.68 -8.07 -4.12
N SER A 171 21.41 -9.08 -3.65
CA SER A 171 22.11 -10.03 -4.53
C SER A 171 21.12 -11.01 -5.20
N TRP A 172 20.64 -10.65 -6.39
CA TRP A 172 19.76 -11.47 -7.24
C TRP A 172 20.13 -11.41 -8.71
#